data_AF-A0A5B9WB66-F1
#
_entry.id   AF-A0A5B9WB66-F1
#
_cell.length_a   1.000
_cell.length_b   1.000
_cell.length_c   1.000
_cell.angle_alpha   90.00
_cell.angle_beta   90.00
_cell.angle_gamma   90.00
#
_symmetry.space_group_name_H-M   'P 1'
#
loop_
_entity.id
_entity.type
_entity.pdbx_description
1 polymer ?
#
loop_
_entity_poly.entity_id
_entity_poly.type
_entity_poly.pdbx_seq_one_letter_code
_entity_poly.pdbx_strand_id
1 'polypeptide(L)' 'MRALTVLLGILSSILIVVQLVMGLLIRNGQASVGLRTAHSHSGSLMVLVTLAYIALSMTALLSRPRSAGQP' A
#
# COMPACT_ATOMS: atom_id res chain seq x y z
N MET A 1 -12.21 0.76 -12.78
CA MET A 1 -10.94 1.35 -12.31
C MET A 1 -11.10 2.17 -11.04
N ARG A 2 -11.94 3.21 -10.99
CA ARG A 2 -12.04 4.12 -9.82
C ARG A 2 -12.31 3.40 -8.48
N ALA A 3 -13.31 2.51 -8.42
CA ALA A 3 -13.62 1.75 -7.20
C ALA A 3 -12.48 0.82 -6.77
N LEU A 4 -11.85 0.12 -7.73
CA LEU A 4 -10.69 -0.74 -7.47
C LEU A 4 -9.49 0.05 -6.93
N THR A 5 -9.18 1.20 -7.53
CA THR A 5 -8.08 2.08 -7.06
C THR A 5 -8.35 2.57 -5.63
N VAL A 6 -9.59 2.93 -5.31
CA VAL A 6 -9.97 3.34 -3.94
C VAL A 6 -9.81 2.18 -2.96
N LEU A 7 -10.29 0.98 -3.31
CA LEU A 7 -10.14 -0.23 -2.49
C LEU A 7 -8.66 -0.57 -2.25
N LEU A 8 -7.84 -0.55 -3.30
CA LEU A 8 -6.41 -0.79 -3.20
C LEU A 8 -5.73 0.26 -2.31
N GLY A 9 -6.11 1.53 -2.42
CA GLY A 9 -5.58 2.60 -1.57
C GLY A 9 -5.91 2.40 -0.08
N ILE A 10 -7.15 2.02 0.24
CA ILE A 10 -7.57 1.71 1.62
C ILE A 10 -6.83 0.47 2.14
N LEU A 11 -6.74 -0.59 1.32
CA LEU A 11 -6.05 -1.81 1.71
C LEU A 11 -4.56 -1.55 1.95
N SER A 12 -3.90 -0.81 1.06
CA SER A 12 -2.50 -0.39 1.22
C SER A 12 -2.28 0.41 2.49
N SER A 13 -3.14 1.37 2.82
CA SER A 13 -2.96 2.18 4.03
C SER A 13 -3.05 1.33 5.30
N ILE A 14 -4.02 0.40 5.37
CA ILE A 14 -4.15 -0.56 6.47
C ILE A 14 -2.89 -1.42 6.58
N LEU A 15 -2.43 -2.00 5.47
CA LEU A 15 -1.24 -2.86 5.46
C LEU A 15 0.03 -2.10 5.88
N ILE A 16 0.19 -0.83 5.49
CA ILE A 16 1.31 0.03 5.90
C ILE A 16 1.29 0.25 7.41
N VAL A 17 0.14 0.59 7.99
CA VAL A 17 0.00 0.79 9.44
C VAL A 17 0.32 -0.50 10.20
N VAL A 18 -0.19 -1.64 9.72
CA VAL A 18 0.13 -2.95 10.31
C VAL A 18 1.63 -3.22 10.27
N GLN A 19 2.33 -2.94 9.16
CA GLN A 19 3.78 -3.13 9.10
C GLN A 19 4.56 -2.18 9.98
N LEU A 20 4.12 -0.93 10.13
CA LEU A 20 4.72 -0.01 11.07
C LEU A 20 4.62 -0.56 12.49
N VAL A 21 3.44 -0.99 12.91
CA VAL A 21 3.21 -1.56 14.25
C VAL A 21 4.05 -2.82 14.45
N MET A 22 4.00 -3.79 13.53
CA MET A 22 4.80 -5.02 13.64
C MET A 22 6.31 -4.72 13.69
N GLY A 23 6.79 -3.79 12.86
CA GLY A 23 8.18 -3.35 12.87
C GLY A 23 8.59 -2.73 14.21
N LEU A 24 7.73 -1.90 14.81
CA LEU A 24 7.98 -1.32 16.15
C LEU A 24 8.03 -2.41 17.23
N LEU A 25 7.08 -3.36 17.24
CA LEU A 25 7.07 -4.47 18.19
C LEU A 25 8.34 -5.34 18.07
N ILE A 26 8.77 -5.65 16.84
CA ILE A 26 10.00 -6.40 16.59
C ILE A 26 11.22 -5.62 17.12
N ARG A 27 11.30 -4.32 16.83
CA ARG A 27 12.41 -3.46 17.29
C ARG A 27 12.44 -3.28 18.81
N ASN A 28 11.29 -3.35 19.46
CA ASN A 28 11.17 -3.28 20.92
C ASN A 28 11.35 -4.63 21.63
N GLY A 29 11.85 -5.65 20.93
CA GLY A 29 12.23 -6.94 21.52
C GLY A 29 11.11 -7.99 21.57
N GLN A 30 9.91 -7.71 21.03
CA GLN A 30 8.79 -8.67 20.97
C GLN A 30 8.90 -9.63 19.77
N ALA A 31 10.13 -9.90 19.31
CA ALA A 31 10.48 -10.52 18.03
C ALA A 31 10.29 -12.06 18.02
N SER A 32 9.11 -12.54 18.40
CA SER A 32 8.78 -13.96 18.26
C SER A 32 8.92 -14.41 16.80
N VAL A 33 9.27 -15.68 16.59
CA VAL A 33 9.42 -16.25 15.23
C VAL A 33 8.15 -16.03 14.42
N GLY A 34 6.97 -16.23 15.03
CA GLY A 34 5.68 -15.99 14.40
C GLY A 34 5.48 -14.53 13.97
N LEU A 35 5.83 -13.56 14.81
CA LEU A 35 5.69 -12.14 14.48
C LEU A 35 6.63 -11.73 13.33
N ARG A 36 7.88 -12.21 13.33
CA ARG A 36 8.83 -11.94 12.25
C ARG A 36 8.38 -12.53 10.92
N THR A 37 7.87 -13.76 10.94
CA THR A 37 7.30 -14.42 9.75
C THR A 37 6.08 -13.67 9.24
N ALA A 38 5.15 -13.32 10.13
CA ALA A 38 3.97 -12.54 9.76
C ALA A 38 4.36 -11.19 9.15
N HIS A 39 5.28 -10.44 9.76
CA HIS A 39 5.80 -9.18 9.24
C HIS A 39 6.41 -9.33 7.84
N SER A 40 7.18 -10.39 7.62
CA SER A 40 7.79 -10.67 6.30
C SER A 40 6.73 -10.95 5.22
N HIS A 41 5.84 -11.93 5.45
CA HIS A 41 4.84 -12.32 4.45
C HIS A 41 3.83 -11.19 4.17
N SER A 42 3.31 -10.57 5.22
CA SER A 42 2.37 -9.46 5.06
C SER A 42 3.05 -8.20 4.53
N GLY A 43 4.35 -8.02 4.77
CA GLY A 43 5.17 -6.98 4.16
C GLY A 43 5.33 -7.17 2.66
N SER A 44 5.62 -8.39 2.19
CA SER A 44 5.66 -8.69 0.74
C SER A 44 4.30 -8.43 0.07
N LEU A 45 3.20 -8.86 0.71
CA LEU A 45 1.86 -8.57 0.21
C LEU A 45 1.59 -7.05 0.15
N MET A 46 1.95 -6.32 1.20
CA MET A 46 1.82 -4.86 1.26
C MET A 46 2.55 -4.17 0.10
N VAL A 47 3.77 -4.60 -0.21
CA VAL A 47 4.54 -4.08 -1.34
C VAL A 47 3.79 -4.31 -2.66
N LEU A 48 3.35 -5.54 -2.92
CA LEU A 48 2.65 -5.88 -4.17
C LEU A 48 1.35 -5.08 -4.34
N VAL A 49 0.52 -5.01 -3.30
CA VAL A 49 -0.75 -4.27 -3.32
C VAL A 49 -0.50 -2.77 -3.53
N THR A 50 0.52 -2.22 -2.87
CA THR A 50 0.85 -0.79 -2.96
C THR A 50 1.42 -0.42 -4.32
N LEU A 51 2.29 -1.26 -4.89
CA LEU A 51 2.79 -1.04 -6.25
C LEU A 51 1.66 -1.12 -7.28
N ALA A 52 0.73 -2.07 -7.13
CA ALA A 52 -0.46 -2.14 -7.98
C ALA A 52 -1.31 -0.86 -7.84
N TYR A 53 -1.58 -0.40 -6.62
CA TYR A 53 -2.28 0.86 -6.38
C TYR A 53 -1.60 2.05 -7.08
N ILE A 54 -0.28 2.18 -6.94
CA ILE A 54 0.51 3.27 -7.56
C ILE A 54 0.39 3.20 -9.08
N ALA A 55 0.63 2.02 -9.68
CA ALA A 55 0.55 1.83 -11.13
C ALA A 55 -0.84 2.20 -11.68
N LEU A 56 -1.92 1.70 -11.04
CA LEU A 56 -3.28 2.05 -11.44
C LEU A 56 -3.57 3.54 -11.26
N SER A 57 -3.09 4.16 -10.19
CA SER A 57 -3.28 5.59 -9.92
C SER A 57 -2.58 6.45 -10.97
N MET A 58 -1.35 6.09 -11.36
CA MET A 58 -0.61 6.77 -12.41
C MET A 58 -1.32 6.65 -13.77
N THR A 59 -1.78 5.45 -14.14
CA THR A 59 -2.58 5.25 -15.36
C THR A 59 -3.83 6.13 -15.33
N ALA A 60 -4.55 6.17 -14.21
CA ALA A 60 -5.75 6.99 -14.08
C ALA A 60 -5.46 8.50 -14.16
N LEU A 61 -4.30 8.96 -13.71
CA LEU A 61 -3.87 10.37 -13.85
C LEU A 61 -3.50 10.70 -15.29
N LEU A 62 -2.73 9.83 -15.95
CA LEU A 62 -2.26 10.03 -17.33
C LEU A 62 -3.39 9.92 -18.36
N SER A 63 -4.43 9.12 -18.09
CA SER A 63 -5.60 8.98 -18.97
C SER A 63 -6.61 10.13 -18.84
N ARG A 64 -6.41 11.10 -17.94
CA ARG A 64 -7.30 12.28 -17.87
C ARG A 64 -7.04 13.17 -19.09
N PRO A 65 -8.08 13.56 -19.85
CA PRO A 65 -7.93 14.55 -20.90
C PRO A 65 -7.32 15.81 -20.28
N ARG A 66 -6.22 16.30 -20.85
CA ARG A 66 -5.68 17.60 -20.49
C ARG A 66 -6.77 18.61 -20.86
N SER A 67 -7.40 19.25 -19.88
CA SER A 67 -8.23 20.43 -20.15
C SER A 67 -7.31 21.47 -20.77
N ALA A 68 -7.35 21.55 -22.11
CA ALA A 68 -6.66 22.55 -22.87
C ALA A 68 -7.39 23.88 -22.60
N GLY A 69 -6.76 24.74 -21.80
CA GLY A 69 -7.21 26.10 -21.54
C GLY A 69 -8.40 26.20 -20.58
N GLN A 70 -8.15 26.71 -19.38
CA GLN A 70 -9.03 27.76 -18.90
C GLN A 70 -8.31 29.09 -19.20
N PRO A 71 -9.02 30.10 -19.75
CA PRO A 71 -8.44 31.40 -20.07
C PRO A 71 -7.86 32.11 -18.84
#